data_AF-I0KB92-F1
#
_entry.id   AF-I0KB92-F1
#
_cell.length_a   1.000
_cell.length_b   1.000
_cell.length_c   1.000
_cell.angle_alpha   90.00
_cell.angle_beta   90.00
_cell.angle_gamma   90.00
#
_symmetry.space_group_name_H-M   'P 1'
#
loop_
_entity.id
_entity.type
_entity.pdbx_description
1 polymer ?
#
loop_
_entity_poly.entity_id
_entity_poly.type
_entity_poly.pdbx_seq_one_letter_code
_entity_poly.pdbx_strand_id
1 'polypeptide(L)'
;MIWITRERPKIDRIACPWLIRRFIDPEAQIVFVPADEVLAQAAALGATPFDVPGVEFSHYGTDCTFDYFLKKYDLRDPALHTMAPIVRGADTDNHALAEQAAGLWAISAGLAHNLRDDEALLAQGMVIYDALYSWATYLQHEKHTQSPTENRLAQVMATYLALQKKARKRTPGWIRELETLIQEHVDTNRIGGPAGISLKAVSEAVQLNPTYLSREFATHFDNLTFGEYIRKLRIDKAIQLLDQPAYSLLDIAYLTGFSDQSHFTRVFKKVVGTSPSAYRKQAQKGKE
;
A
#
# COMPACT_ATOMS: atom_id res chain seq x y z
N MET A 1 -38.88 6.94 -15.33
CA MET A 1 -38.32 6.19 -16.48
C MET A 1 -37.75 4.86 -15.99
N ILE A 2 -37.66 3.84 -16.85
CA ILE A 2 -37.02 2.56 -16.49
C ILE A 2 -35.56 2.62 -16.95
N TRP A 3 -34.64 2.31 -16.04
CA TRP A 3 -33.21 2.20 -16.29
C TRP A 3 -32.78 0.77 -16.02
N ILE A 4 -31.86 0.25 -16.83
CA ILE A 4 -31.46 -1.16 -16.76
C ILE A 4 -29.95 -1.31 -16.81
N THR A 5 -29.41 -2.22 -16.00
CA THR A 5 -27.99 -2.59 -16.03
C THR A 5 -27.82 -4.05 -15.63
N ARG A 6 -26.56 -4.52 -15.65
CA ARG A 6 -26.21 -5.88 -15.27
C ARG A 6 -26.34 -6.10 -13.76
N GLU A 7 -26.75 -7.31 -13.40
CA GLU A 7 -26.86 -7.81 -12.03
C GLU A 7 -25.54 -7.75 -11.24
N ARG A 8 -25.63 -7.90 -9.92
CA ARG A 8 -24.52 -7.79 -8.98
C ARG A 8 -23.84 -6.40 -9.09
N PRO A 9 -24.59 -5.31 -8.89
CA PRO A 9 -24.08 -3.95 -9.02
C PRO A 9 -22.99 -3.67 -7.99
N LYS A 10 -22.03 -2.85 -8.40
CA LYS A 10 -20.98 -2.31 -7.54
C LYS A 10 -20.73 -0.87 -7.96
N ILE A 11 -20.31 -0.06 -6.99
CA ILE A 11 -19.75 1.28 -7.18
C ILE A 11 -20.55 2.09 -8.20
N ASP A 12 -20.13 2.16 -9.47
CA ASP A 12 -20.78 2.99 -10.49
C ASP A 12 -22.23 2.54 -10.80
N ARG A 13 -22.51 1.23 -10.77
CA ARG A 13 -23.88 0.67 -10.91
C ARG A 13 -24.79 0.86 -9.70
N ILE A 14 -24.28 1.44 -8.62
CA ILE A 14 -25.06 1.88 -7.46
C ILE A 14 -25.11 3.42 -7.43
N ALA A 15 -23.97 4.07 -7.72
CA ALA A 15 -23.83 5.51 -7.80
C ALA A 15 -24.77 6.12 -8.84
N CYS A 16 -24.89 5.51 -10.03
CA CYS A 16 -25.73 6.01 -11.11
C CYS A 16 -27.23 5.95 -10.74
N PRO A 17 -27.79 4.80 -10.28
CA PRO A 17 -29.14 4.77 -9.69
C PRO A 17 -29.40 5.82 -8.62
N TRP A 18 -28.43 6.03 -7.72
CA TRP A 18 -28.53 7.06 -6.69
C TRP A 18 -28.63 8.46 -7.29
N LEU A 19 -27.73 8.79 -8.22
CA LEU A 19 -27.69 10.08 -8.91
C LEU A 19 -28.99 10.32 -9.69
N ILE A 20 -29.46 9.30 -10.42
CA ILE A 20 -30.70 9.36 -11.18
C ILE A 20 -31.86 9.70 -10.25
N ARG A 21 -32.06 8.92 -9.18
CA ARG A 21 -33.18 9.11 -8.24
C ARG A 21 -33.12 10.41 -7.44
N ARG A 22 -31.93 10.97 -7.23
CA ARG A 22 -31.78 12.20 -6.42
C ARG A 22 -31.80 13.49 -7.27
N PHE A 23 -31.35 13.46 -8.51
CA PHE A 23 -31.10 14.67 -9.30
C PHE A 23 -31.73 14.69 -10.70
N ILE A 24 -32.19 13.55 -11.23
CA ILE A 24 -32.68 13.44 -12.61
C ILE A 24 -34.15 13.05 -12.66
N ASP A 25 -34.51 11.93 -12.02
CA ASP A 25 -35.85 11.34 -12.04
C ASP A 25 -36.13 10.60 -10.72
N PRO A 26 -36.83 11.21 -9.75
CA PRO A 26 -37.15 10.61 -8.46
C PRO A 26 -37.96 9.31 -8.54
N GLU A 27 -38.74 9.14 -9.60
CA GLU A 27 -39.59 7.98 -9.84
C GLU A 27 -38.90 6.92 -10.72
N ALA A 28 -37.58 7.03 -10.90
CA ALA A 28 -36.81 6.08 -11.71
C ALA A 28 -36.84 4.66 -11.13
N GLN A 29 -37.26 3.72 -11.97
CA GLN A 29 -37.20 2.29 -11.71
C GLN A 29 -35.87 1.75 -12.25
N ILE A 30 -35.19 0.95 -11.44
CA ILE A 30 -33.88 0.37 -11.77
C ILE A 30 -34.10 -1.12 -11.90
N VAL A 31 -33.62 -1.71 -12.99
CA VAL A 31 -33.77 -3.13 -13.28
C VAL A 31 -32.38 -3.75 -13.43
N PHE A 32 -32.17 -4.88 -12.78
CA PHE A 32 -30.94 -5.67 -12.86
C PHE A 32 -31.21 -6.99 -13.58
N VAL A 33 -30.39 -7.32 -14.57
CA VAL A 33 -30.51 -8.57 -15.36
C VAL A 33 -29.14 -9.19 -15.62
N PRO A 34 -29.05 -10.47 -16.02
CA PRO A 34 -27.80 -11.06 -16.48
C PRO A 34 -27.11 -10.20 -17.55
N ALA A 35 -25.78 -10.16 -17.53
CA ALA A 35 -25.01 -9.21 -18.34
C ALA A 35 -25.23 -9.36 -19.85
N ASP A 36 -25.49 -10.57 -20.31
CA ASP A 36 -25.81 -10.93 -21.69
C ASP A 36 -27.25 -10.60 -22.11
N GLU A 37 -28.15 -10.34 -21.14
CA GLU A 37 -29.55 -10.02 -21.39
C GLU A 37 -29.86 -8.51 -21.41
N VAL A 38 -28.95 -7.66 -20.91
CA VAL A 38 -29.22 -6.21 -20.70
C VAL A 38 -29.82 -5.53 -21.92
N LEU A 39 -29.24 -5.70 -23.11
CA LEU A 39 -29.71 -5.01 -24.32
C LEU A 39 -31.05 -5.57 -24.82
N ALA A 40 -31.25 -6.88 -24.74
CA ALA A 40 -32.50 -7.52 -25.17
C ALA A 40 -33.66 -7.09 -24.26
N GLN A 41 -33.44 -7.10 -22.94
CA GLN A 41 -34.42 -6.68 -21.94
C GLN A 41 -34.66 -5.17 -21.98
N ALA A 42 -33.63 -4.37 -22.25
CA ALA A 42 -33.78 -2.93 -22.45
C ALA A 42 -34.76 -2.61 -23.58
N ALA A 43 -34.60 -3.28 -24.73
CA ALA A 43 -35.51 -3.13 -25.86
C ALA A 43 -36.93 -3.59 -25.54
N ALA A 44 -37.09 -4.72 -24.85
CA ALA A 44 -38.40 -5.27 -24.48
C ALA A 44 -39.17 -4.37 -23.49
N LEU A 45 -38.46 -3.77 -22.53
CA LEU A 45 -39.03 -2.93 -21.48
C LEU A 45 -39.12 -1.45 -21.87
N GLY A 46 -38.53 -1.05 -23.00
CA GLY A 46 -38.33 0.37 -23.32
C GLY A 46 -37.45 1.08 -22.28
N ALA A 47 -36.51 0.36 -21.68
CA ALA A 47 -35.63 0.86 -20.63
C ALA A 47 -34.33 1.44 -21.19
N THR A 48 -33.77 2.43 -20.51
CA THR A 48 -32.48 3.04 -20.87
C THR A 48 -31.33 2.24 -20.24
N PRO A 49 -30.48 1.57 -21.04
CA PRO A 49 -29.35 0.82 -20.50
C PRO A 49 -28.20 1.75 -20.08
N PHE A 50 -27.50 1.40 -19.00
CA PHE A 50 -26.32 2.12 -18.52
C PHE A 50 -25.26 1.19 -17.90
N ASP A 51 -24.02 1.67 -17.79
CA ASP A 51 -22.83 0.90 -17.38
C ASP A 51 -22.69 -0.45 -18.12
N VAL A 52 -22.88 -0.41 -19.44
CA VAL A 52 -22.60 -1.53 -20.33
C VAL A 52 -21.88 -1.05 -21.58
N PRO A 53 -21.08 -1.91 -22.25
CA PRO A 53 -20.41 -1.52 -23.48
C PRO A 53 -21.39 -1.18 -24.61
N GLY A 54 -21.12 -0.10 -25.34
CA GLY A 54 -21.84 0.23 -26.58
C GLY A 54 -23.16 0.99 -26.41
N VAL A 55 -23.50 1.43 -25.19
CA VAL A 55 -24.67 2.30 -24.94
C VAL A 55 -24.27 3.74 -24.64
N GLU A 56 -25.23 4.66 -24.69
CA GLU A 56 -24.99 6.09 -24.44
C GLU A 56 -24.48 6.38 -23.02
N PHE A 57 -25.07 5.75 -22.01
CA PHE A 57 -24.67 5.92 -20.61
C PHE A 57 -23.59 4.89 -20.25
N SER A 58 -22.35 5.18 -20.62
CA SER A 58 -21.21 4.27 -20.44
C SER A 58 -19.94 5.02 -20.02
N HIS A 59 -18.83 4.30 -19.98
CA HIS A 59 -17.50 4.84 -19.71
C HIS A 59 -16.92 5.54 -20.95
N TYR A 60 -16.27 6.67 -20.75
CA TYR A 60 -15.64 7.45 -21.82
C TYR A 60 -14.24 7.92 -21.43
N GLY A 61 -13.22 7.34 -22.05
CA GLY A 61 -11.82 7.65 -21.73
C GLY A 61 -11.50 7.27 -20.29
N THR A 62 -11.21 8.27 -19.45
CA THR A 62 -10.94 8.07 -18.01
C THR A 62 -12.18 8.24 -17.14
N ASP A 63 -13.30 8.67 -17.70
CA ASP A 63 -14.53 8.96 -16.97
C ASP A 63 -15.41 7.70 -16.86
N CYS A 64 -15.99 7.46 -15.68
CA CYS A 64 -16.97 6.40 -15.48
C CYS A 64 -18.38 6.87 -15.88
N THR A 65 -19.38 6.00 -15.78
CA THR A 65 -20.77 6.33 -16.14
C THR A 65 -21.33 7.46 -15.28
N PHE A 66 -21.00 7.51 -13.99
CA PHE A 66 -21.40 8.62 -13.10
C PHE A 66 -20.93 9.99 -13.60
N ASP A 67 -19.68 10.08 -14.04
CA ASP A 67 -19.12 11.31 -14.64
C ASP A 67 -19.89 11.72 -15.91
N TYR A 68 -20.26 10.74 -16.74
CA TYR A 68 -21.03 11.00 -17.94
C TYR A 68 -22.42 11.57 -17.61
N PHE A 69 -23.11 11.03 -16.59
CA PHE A 69 -24.38 11.59 -16.13
C PHE A 69 -24.27 13.06 -15.72
N LEU A 70 -23.22 13.43 -14.96
CA LEU A 70 -23.01 14.83 -14.57
C LEU A 70 -22.90 15.76 -15.78
N LYS A 71 -22.17 15.32 -16.81
CA LYS A 71 -21.98 16.10 -18.05
C LYS A 71 -23.25 16.15 -18.89
N LYS A 72 -23.90 15.00 -19.09
CA LYS A 72 -25.09 14.86 -19.95
C LYS A 72 -26.26 15.71 -19.46
N TYR A 73 -26.45 15.78 -18.14
CA TYR A 73 -27.54 16.52 -17.51
C TYR A 73 -27.13 17.90 -16.95
N ASP A 74 -25.90 18.36 -17.24
CA ASP A 74 -25.35 19.63 -16.73
C ASP A 74 -25.54 19.82 -15.22
N LEU A 75 -25.24 18.77 -14.44
CA LEU A 75 -25.37 18.79 -12.99
C LEU A 75 -24.17 19.53 -12.38
N ARG A 76 -24.43 20.71 -11.81
CA ARG A 76 -23.39 21.65 -11.32
C ARG A 76 -23.21 21.68 -9.80
N ASP A 77 -23.85 20.78 -9.07
CA ASP A 77 -23.72 20.72 -7.62
C ASP A 77 -22.27 20.42 -7.21
N PRO A 78 -21.60 21.29 -6.42
CA PRO A 78 -20.21 21.09 -6.02
C PRO A 78 -19.94 19.78 -5.26
N ALA A 79 -20.92 19.26 -4.52
CA ALA A 79 -20.79 17.99 -3.82
C ALA A 79 -20.75 16.82 -4.81
N LEU A 80 -21.54 16.86 -5.88
CA LEU A 80 -21.48 15.86 -6.96
C LEU A 80 -20.11 15.87 -7.66
N HIS A 81 -19.55 17.05 -7.90
CA HIS A 81 -18.19 17.18 -8.47
C HIS A 81 -17.09 16.74 -7.51
N THR A 82 -17.32 16.81 -6.20
CA THR A 82 -16.42 16.21 -5.19
C THR A 82 -16.51 14.68 -5.20
N MET A 83 -17.72 14.12 -5.36
CA MET A 83 -17.95 12.68 -5.38
C MET A 83 -17.42 12.01 -6.65
N ALA A 84 -17.50 12.67 -7.80
CA ALA A 84 -17.07 12.15 -9.09
C ALA A 84 -15.69 11.45 -9.10
N PRO A 85 -14.58 12.08 -8.66
CA PRO A 85 -13.29 11.42 -8.59
C PRO A 85 -13.21 10.28 -7.56
N ILE A 86 -14.05 10.29 -6.52
CA ILE A 86 -14.14 9.21 -5.52
C ILE A 86 -14.79 7.98 -6.15
N VAL A 87 -15.93 8.16 -6.82
CA VAL A 87 -16.66 7.08 -7.51
C VAL A 87 -15.79 6.50 -8.61
N ARG A 88 -15.24 7.35 -9.48
CA ARG A 88 -14.35 6.95 -10.57
C ARG A 88 -13.12 6.21 -10.08
N GLY A 89 -12.48 6.71 -9.02
CA GLY A 89 -11.30 6.07 -8.44
C GLY A 89 -11.60 4.69 -7.86
N ALA A 90 -12.75 4.52 -7.23
CA ALA A 90 -13.18 3.24 -6.68
C ALA A 90 -13.57 2.26 -7.80
N ASP A 91 -14.25 2.73 -8.85
CA ASP A 91 -14.77 1.86 -9.92
C ASP A 91 -13.68 1.39 -10.89
N THR A 92 -12.66 2.23 -11.12
CA THR A 92 -11.55 1.94 -12.06
C THR A 92 -10.31 1.34 -11.38
N ASP A 93 -10.40 0.95 -10.10
CA ASP A 93 -9.27 0.53 -9.24
C ASP A 93 -8.12 1.57 -9.17
N ASN A 94 -8.35 2.82 -9.59
CA ASN A 94 -7.40 3.92 -9.49
C ASN A 94 -7.62 4.73 -8.20
N HIS A 95 -7.34 4.09 -7.06
CA HIS A 95 -7.55 4.68 -5.73
C HIS A 95 -6.71 5.94 -5.45
N ALA A 96 -5.79 6.30 -6.33
CA ALA A 96 -5.02 7.54 -6.21
C ALA A 96 -5.81 8.79 -6.61
N LEU A 97 -6.96 8.64 -7.29
CA LEU A 97 -7.78 9.76 -7.74
C LEU A 97 -8.44 10.53 -6.58
N ALA A 98 -8.75 9.84 -5.48
CA ALA A 98 -9.23 10.45 -4.25
C ALA A 98 -8.90 9.55 -3.05
N GLU A 99 -8.55 10.14 -1.90
CA GLU A 99 -8.20 9.39 -0.69
C GLU A 99 -9.34 8.46 -0.21
N GLN A 100 -10.58 8.87 -0.47
CA GLN A 100 -11.80 8.16 -0.09
C GLN A 100 -12.11 6.96 -1.00
N ALA A 101 -11.49 6.87 -2.19
CA ALA A 101 -11.82 5.88 -3.21
C ALA A 101 -11.61 4.44 -2.72
N ALA A 102 -10.46 4.15 -2.09
CA ALA A 102 -10.17 2.82 -1.55
C ALA A 102 -11.18 2.39 -0.48
N GLY A 103 -11.65 3.34 0.35
CA GLY A 103 -12.68 3.08 1.37
C GLY A 103 -14.03 2.78 0.74
N LEU A 104 -14.45 3.57 -0.26
CA LEU A 104 -15.69 3.34 -0.99
C LEU A 104 -15.69 1.99 -1.70
N TRP A 105 -14.57 1.62 -2.34
CA TRP A 105 -14.38 0.30 -2.94
C TRP A 105 -14.53 -0.81 -1.90
N ALA A 106 -13.84 -0.71 -0.76
CA ALA A 106 -13.87 -1.74 0.29
C ALA A 106 -15.28 -1.97 0.86
N ILE A 107 -16.01 -0.89 1.14
CA ILE A 107 -17.39 -0.96 1.64
C ILE A 107 -18.31 -1.55 0.57
N SER A 108 -18.21 -1.09 -0.68
CA SER A 108 -19.04 -1.58 -1.79
C SER A 108 -18.80 -3.06 -2.08
N ALA A 109 -17.55 -3.51 -2.05
CA ALA A 109 -17.20 -4.92 -2.22
C ALA A 109 -17.76 -5.79 -1.08
N GLY A 110 -17.66 -5.32 0.17
CA GLY A 110 -18.23 -5.99 1.32
C GLY A 110 -19.76 -6.09 1.27
N LEU A 111 -20.44 -5.00 0.90
CA LEU A 111 -21.90 -4.99 0.71
C LEU A 111 -22.32 -6.00 -0.37
N ALA A 112 -21.67 -5.99 -1.54
CA ALA A 112 -21.97 -6.93 -2.61
C ALA A 112 -21.66 -8.39 -2.23
N HIS A 113 -20.68 -8.63 -1.35
CA HIS A 113 -20.41 -9.97 -0.83
C HIS A 113 -21.53 -10.45 0.11
N ASN A 114 -21.98 -9.58 1.02
CA ASN A 114 -22.96 -9.92 2.05
C ASN A 114 -24.40 -10.01 1.52
N LEU A 115 -24.74 -9.20 0.52
CA LEU A 115 -26.09 -9.13 -0.05
C LEU A 115 -26.10 -9.74 -1.44
N ARG A 116 -26.91 -10.79 -1.61
CA ARG A 116 -27.10 -11.46 -2.91
C ARG A 116 -28.24 -10.88 -3.73
N ASP A 117 -29.23 -10.29 -3.06
CA ASP A 117 -30.36 -9.62 -3.67
C ASP A 117 -29.95 -8.20 -4.12
N ASP A 118 -30.12 -7.91 -5.41
CA ASP A 118 -29.62 -6.68 -6.01
C ASP A 118 -30.45 -5.44 -5.61
N GLU A 119 -31.75 -5.59 -5.36
CA GLU A 119 -32.60 -4.50 -4.87
C GLU A 119 -32.23 -4.12 -3.43
N ALA A 120 -32.03 -5.11 -2.55
CA ALA A 120 -31.56 -4.89 -1.20
C ALA A 120 -30.14 -4.29 -1.18
N LEU A 121 -29.27 -4.74 -2.09
CA LEU A 121 -27.93 -4.19 -2.26
C LEU A 121 -27.99 -2.71 -2.71
N LEU A 122 -28.83 -2.40 -3.69
CA LEU A 122 -29.06 -1.03 -4.15
C LEU A 122 -29.58 -0.18 -2.99
N ALA A 123 -30.61 -0.62 -2.27
CA ALA A 123 -31.19 0.12 -1.15
C ALA A 123 -30.16 0.47 -0.06
N GLN A 124 -29.29 -0.47 0.31
CA GLN A 124 -28.21 -0.21 1.26
C GLN A 124 -27.12 0.69 0.67
N GLY A 125 -26.79 0.50 -0.60
CA GLY A 125 -25.88 1.36 -1.35
C GLY A 125 -26.34 2.82 -1.37
N MET A 126 -27.63 3.08 -1.58
CA MET A 126 -28.22 4.42 -1.58
C MET A 126 -27.91 5.18 -0.28
N VAL A 127 -27.94 4.50 0.87
CA VAL A 127 -27.62 5.10 2.18
C VAL A 127 -26.15 5.53 2.24
N ILE A 128 -25.24 4.72 1.69
CA ILE A 128 -23.81 5.06 1.62
C ILE A 128 -23.59 6.30 0.74
N TYR A 129 -24.28 6.40 -0.39
CA TYR A 129 -24.17 7.56 -1.28
C TYR A 129 -24.84 8.81 -0.70
N ASP A 130 -25.97 8.70 0.02
CA ASP A 130 -26.56 9.81 0.77
C ASP A 130 -25.59 10.33 1.86
N ALA A 131 -24.89 9.42 2.56
CA ALA A 131 -23.88 9.78 3.55
C ALA A 131 -22.64 10.43 2.91
N LEU A 132 -22.15 9.88 1.79
CA LEU A 132 -21.02 10.43 1.05
C LEU A 132 -21.34 11.81 0.49
N TYR A 133 -22.56 12.01 -0.03
CA TYR A 133 -23.05 13.31 -0.48
C TYR A 133 -23.11 14.31 0.67
N SER A 134 -23.72 13.93 1.80
CA SER A 134 -23.78 14.80 2.98
C SER A 134 -22.39 15.20 3.48
N TRP A 135 -21.44 14.26 3.47
CA TRP A 135 -20.04 14.56 3.79
C TRP A 135 -19.44 15.56 2.78
N ALA A 136 -19.63 15.33 1.49
CA ALA A 136 -19.14 16.21 0.43
C ALA A 136 -19.78 17.61 0.49
N THR A 137 -21.03 17.73 0.93
CA THR A 137 -21.70 19.03 1.05
C THR A 137 -21.29 19.79 2.32
N TYR A 138 -21.15 19.11 3.46
CA TYR A 138 -21.11 19.79 4.76
C TYR A 138 -19.83 19.53 5.57
N LEU A 139 -19.16 18.38 5.40
CA LEU A 139 -18.21 17.87 6.40
C LEU A 139 -16.76 17.77 5.90
N GLN A 140 -16.44 18.24 4.70
CA GLN A 140 -15.08 18.15 4.14
C GLN A 140 -13.99 18.80 5.01
N HIS A 141 -14.37 19.80 5.81
CA HIS A 141 -13.45 20.55 6.67
C HIS A 141 -13.48 20.10 8.13
N GLU A 142 -14.37 19.18 8.48
CA GLU A 142 -14.42 18.63 9.83
C GLU A 142 -13.27 17.65 10.04
N LYS A 143 -12.58 17.80 11.19
CA LYS A 143 -11.50 16.90 11.58
C LYS A 143 -11.94 16.12 12.82
N HIS A 144 -11.65 14.83 12.83
CA HIS A 144 -11.88 13.98 14.00
C HIS A 144 -10.88 14.19 15.14
N THR A 145 -9.84 15.01 14.93
CA THR A 145 -8.92 15.42 16.00
C THR A 145 -9.64 16.39 16.93
N GLN A 146 -9.85 15.97 18.18
CA GLN A 146 -10.64 16.71 19.16
C GLN A 146 -9.80 17.72 19.94
N SER A 147 -8.46 17.54 19.95
CA SER A 147 -7.53 18.38 20.73
C SER A 147 -6.54 19.16 19.85
N PRO A 148 -6.16 20.40 20.24
CA PRO A 148 -5.04 21.13 19.63
C PRO A 148 -3.72 20.34 19.63
N THR A 149 -3.49 19.51 20.64
CA THR A 149 -2.28 18.68 20.76
C THR A 149 -2.26 17.57 19.72
N GLU A 150 -3.40 16.91 19.49
CA GLU A 150 -3.56 15.87 18.46
C GLU A 150 -3.31 16.44 17.06
N ASN A 151 -3.87 17.63 16.78
CA ASN A 151 -3.62 18.34 15.53
C ASN A 151 -2.14 18.61 15.30
N ARG A 152 -1.43 19.08 16.34
CA ARG A 152 0.00 19.38 16.25
C ARG A 152 0.82 18.11 16.07
N LEU A 153 0.48 17.03 16.78
CA LEU A 153 1.14 15.73 16.62
C LEU A 153 0.93 15.17 15.21
N ALA A 154 -0.31 15.19 14.71
CA ALA A 154 -0.64 14.74 13.36
C ALA A 154 0.15 15.54 12.30
N GLN A 155 0.27 16.86 12.48
CA GLN A 155 1.04 17.73 11.58
C GLN A 155 2.54 17.42 11.59
N VAL A 156 3.13 17.20 12.77
CA VAL A 156 4.53 16.79 12.91
C VAL A 156 4.78 15.44 12.23
N MET A 157 3.91 14.46 12.47
CA MET A 157 4.01 13.13 11.85
C MET A 157 3.86 13.19 10.32
N ALA A 158 2.91 13.96 9.80
CA ALA A 158 2.74 14.16 8.36
C ALA A 158 3.99 14.78 7.73
N THR A 159 4.58 15.78 8.41
CA THR A 159 5.82 16.43 7.97
C THR A 159 7.00 15.45 7.98
N TYR A 160 7.14 14.66 9.03
CA TYR A 160 8.17 13.61 9.12
C TYR A 160 8.05 12.58 7.99
N LEU A 161 6.84 12.08 7.74
CA LEU A 161 6.58 11.12 6.65
C LEU A 161 6.87 11.73 5.27
N ALA A 162 6.55 13.00 5.06
CA ALA A 162 6.87 13.71 3.81
C ALA A 162 8.39 13.84 3.61
N LEU A 163 9.13 14.17 4.67
CA LEU A 163 10.61 14.22 4.65
C LEU A 163 11.21 12.84 4.32
N GLN A 164 10.69 11.78 4.93
CA GLN A 164 11.11 10.41 4.62
C GLN A 164 10.84 10.01 3.16
N LYS A 165 9.64 10.29 2.63
CA LYS A 165 9.30 10.02 1.22
C LYS A 165 10.25 10.75 0.26
N LYS A 166 10.61 12.00 0.57
CA LYS A 166 11.57 12.79 -0.21
C LYS A 166 12.98 12.22 -0.15
N ALA A 167 13.43 11.77 1.03
CA ALA A 167 14.71 11.08 1.17
C ALA A 167 14.73 9.76 0.38
N ARG A 168 13.67 8.96 0.47
CA ARG A 168 13.54 7.67 -0.24
C ARG A 168 13.45 7.82 -1.77
N LYS A 169 12.92 8.94 -2.28
CA LYS A 169 12.98 9.28 -3.71
C LYS A 169 14.38 9.67 -4.18
N ARG A 170 15.26 10.13 -3.28
CA ARG A 170 16.64 10.51 -3.60
C ARG A 170 17.61 9.33 -3.56
N THR A 171 17.21 8.16 -3.09
CA THR A 171 18.06 6.97 -3.01
C THR A 171 18.27 6.38 -4.42
N PRO A 172 19.49 6.37 -4.99
CA PRO A 172 19.79 5.66 -6.23
C PRO A 172 19.31 4.20 -6.24
N GLY A 173 18.91 3.70 -7.41
CA GLY A 173 18.47 2.30 -7.59
C GLY A 173 19.52 1.27 -7.18
N TRP A 174 20.81 1.56 -7.43
CA TRP A 174 21.93 0.70 -7.06
C TRP A 174 22.06 0.47 -5.55
N ILE A 175 21.53 1.36 -4.71
CA ILE A 175 21.59 1.19 -3.24
C ILE A 175 20.67 0.05 -2.80
N ARG A 176 19.49 -0.08 -3.41
CA ARG A 176 18.57 -1.18 -3.06
C ARG A 176 19.12 -2.53 -3.51
N GLU A 177 19.73 -2.55 -4.69
CA GLU A 177 20.42 -3.73 -5.21
C GLU A 177 21.60 -4.11 -4.32
N LEU A 178 22.37 -3.13 -3.88
CA LEU A 178 23.46 -3.29 -2.92
C LEU A 178 22.99 -3.81 -1.55
N GLU A 179 21.92 -3.25 -0.98
CA GLU A 179 21.30 -3.75 0.25
C GLU A 179 20.89 -5.21 0.11
N THR A 180 20.25 -5.55 -1.01
CA THR A 180 19.81 -6.92 -1.30
C THR A 180 21.00 -7.88 -1.36
N LEU A 181 22.06 -7.53 -2.12
CA LEU A 181 23.27 -8.34 -2.23
C LEU A 181 23.99 -8.53 -0.88
N ILE A 182 24.07 -7.47 -0.07
CA ILE A 182 24.67 -7.53 1.26
C ILE A 182 23.84 -8.45 2.16
N GLN A 183 22.52 -8.30 2.17
CA GLN A 183 21.62 -9.08 3.01
C GLN A 183 21.62 -10.57 2.61
N GLU A 184 21.50 -10.87 1.31
CA GLU A 184 21.60 -12.23 0.78
C GLU A 184 22.92 -12.89 1.16
N HIS A 185 24.04 -12.16 1.10
CA HIS A 185 25.33 -12.69 1.53
C HIS A 185 25.38 -12.95 3.03
N VAL A 186 24.90 -12.02 3.86
CA VAL A 186 24.86 -12.20 5.32
C VAL A 186 24.01 -13.41 5.69
N ASP A 187 22.91 -13.66 4.98
CA ASP A 187 21.97 -14.75 5.26
C ASP A 187 22.47 -16.10 4.75
N THR A 188 22.92 -16.17 3.49
CA THR A 188 23.28 -17.43 2.82
C THR A 188 24.76 -17.78 2.88
N ASN A 189 25.62 -16.85 3.32
CA ASN A 189 27.08 -16.95 3.25
C ASN A 189 27.60 -17.30 1.84
N ARG A 190 26.80 -17.08 0.79
CA ARG A 190 27.18 -17.29 -0.61
C ARG A 190 27.44 -15.95 -1.25
N ILE A 191 28.72 -15.58 -1.38
CA ILE A 191 29.42 -15.00 -2.56
C ILE A 191 30.89 -14.83 -2.12
N GLY A 192 31.86 -15.39 -2.86
CA GLY A 192 33.28 -14.99 -2.75
C GLY A 192 34.27 -15.97 -2.10
N GLY A 193 33.96 -17.27 -2.02
CA GLY A 193 34.91 -18.27 -1.55
C GLY A 193 35.41 -18.01 -0.10
N PRO A 194 36.58 -18.54 0.28
CA PRO A 194 37.09 -18.50 1.67
C PRO A 194 37.31 -17.09 2.26
N ALA A 195 37.14 -16.01 1.48
CA ALA A 195 37.46 -14.64 1.87
C ALA A 195 36.24 -13.75 2.23
N GLY A 196 35.00 -14.23 2.03
CA GLY A 196 33.78 -13.48 2.36
C GLY A 196 33.48 -12.29 1.42
N ILE A 197 32.39 -11.54 1.70
CA ILE A 197 31.99 -10.37 0.93
C ILE A 197 33.04 -9.25 0.98
N SER A 198 33.43 -8.76 -0.19
CA SER A 198 34.37 -7.64 -0.35
C SER A 198 33.74 -6.50 -1.12
N LEU A 199 34.21 -5.27 -0.86
CA LEU A 199 33.75 -4.09 -1.59
C LEU A 199 33.92 -4.26 -3.10
N LYS A 200 35.01 -4.88 -3.55
CA LYS A 200 35.29 -5.13 -4.97
C LYS A 200 34.23 -6.04 -5.61
N ALA A 201 33.95 -7.18 -5.00
CA ALA A 201 32.97 -8.14 -5.52
C ALA A 201 31.57 -7.52 -5.62
N VAL A 202 31.19 -6.74 -4.61
CA VAL A 202 29.90 -6.07 -4.58
C VAL A 202 29.84 -4.92 -5.60
N SER A 203 30.92 -4.17 -5.77
CA SER A 203 31.02 -3.12 -6.80
C SER A 203 30.85 -3.69 -8.21
N GLU A 204 31.46 -4.85 -8.49
CA GLU A 204 31.31 -5.55 -9.78
C GLU A 204 29.87 -6.01 -10.01
N ALA A 205 29.21 -6.55 -8.99
CA ALA A 205 27.82 -7.00 -9.07
C ALA A 205 26.84 -5.85 -9.38
N VAL A 206 27.03 -4.67 -8.77
CA VAL A 206 26.19 -3.48 -9.04
C VAL A 206 26.73 -2.59 -10.17
N GLN A 207 27.75 -3.05 -10.91
CA GLN A 207 28.39 -2.33 -12.02
C GLN A 207 28.90 -0.91 -11.66
N LEU A 208 29.43 -0.73 -10.45
CA LEU A 208 29.99 0.53 -9.98
C LEU A 208 31.51 0.48 -9.83
N ASN A 209 32.14 1.66 -9.92
CA ASN A 209 33.55 1.80 -9.58
C ASN A 209 33.75 1.63 -8.05
N PRO A 210 34.71 0.80 -7.58
CA PRO A 210 34.92 0.56 -6.14
C PRO A 210 35.24 1.81 -5.31
N THR A 211 35.98 2.77 -5.89
CA THR A 211 36.32 4.03 -5.22
C THR A 211 35.08 4.91 -5.06
N TYR A 212 34.23 4.95 -6.08
CA TYR A 212 32.94 5.64 -6.01
C TYR A 212 32.05 5.01 -4.95
N LEU A 213 31.89 3.68 -4.98
CA LEU A 213 31.08 2.97 -4.01
C LEU A 213 31.56 3.24 -2.58
N SER A 214 32.88 3.13 -2.32
CA SER A 214 33.47 3.42 -1.01
C SER A 214 33.10 4.81 -0.48
N ARG A 215 33.21 5.83 -1.34
CA ARG A 215 32.94 7.23 -0.97
C ARG A 215 31.47 7.47 -0.66
N GLU A 216 30.57 6.92 -1.47
CA GLU A 216 29.13 7.14 -1.31
C GLU A 216 28.50 6.22 -0.26
N PHE A 217 29.16 5.12 0.13
CA PHE A 217 28.60 4.13 1.05
C PHE A 217 28.19 4.75 2.40
N ALA A 218 29.08 5.50 3.04
CA ALA A 218 28.79 6.08 4.36
C ALA A 218 27.57 7.02 4.34
N THR A 219 27.35 7.75 3.24
CA THR A 219 26.20 8.65 3.05
C THR A 219 24.86 7.92 3.13
N HIS A 220 24.83 6.63 2.81
CA HIS A 220 23.62 5.84 2.71
C HIS A 220 23.49 4.73 3.77
N PHE A 221 24.58 4.36 4.45
CA PHE A 221 24.63 3.23 5.38
C PHE A 221 25.16 3.64 6.77
N ASP A 222 24.33 4.34 7.55
CA ASP A 222 24.60 4.72 8.95
C ASP A 222 25.91 5.49 9.21
N ASN A 223 26.47 6.16 8.20
CA ASN A 223 27.79 6.78 8.26
C ASN A 223 28.92 5.79 8.62
N LEU A 224 28.73 4.51 8.28
CA LEU A 224 29.69 3.43 8.48
C LEU A 224 30.47 3.16 7.19
N THR A 225 31.71 2.72 7.33
CA THR A 225 32.44 2.12 6.20
C THR A 225 31.81 0.77 5.83
N PHE A 226 32.02 0.32 4.59
CA PHE A 226 31.53 -0.99 4.13
C PHE A 226 31.89 -2.14 5.09
N GLY A 227 33.15 -2.21 5.53
CA GLY A 227 33.59 -3.26 6.46
C GLY A 227 33.00 -3.13 7.87
N GLU A 228 32.67 -1.92 8.32
CA GLU A 228 31.95 -1.71 9.59
C GLU A 228 30.50 -2.15 9.50
N TYR A 229 29.84 -1.81 8.39
CA TYR A 229 28.46 -2.19 8.14
C TYR A 229 28.29 -3.70 8.04
N ILE A 230 29.17 -4.40 7.30
CA ILE A 230 29.16 -5.87 7.24
C ILE A 230 29.40 -6.47 8.64
N ARG A 231 30.34 -5.95 9.42
CA ARG A 231 30.57 -6.42 10.80
C ARG A 231 29.33 -6.22 11.67
N LYS A 232 28.66 -5.07 11.57
CA LYS A 232 27.42 -4.79 12.29
C LYS A 232 26.34 -5.84 11.96
N LEU A 233 26.05 -6.05 10.67
CA LEU A 233 25.05 -7.04 10.24
C LEU A 233 25.38 -8.47 10.70
N ARG A 234 26.67 -8.87 10.65
CA ARG A 234 27.10 -10.18 11.17
C ARG A 234 26.86 -10.33 12.67
N ILE A 235 27.06 -9.26 13.45
CA ILE A 235 26.75 -9.25 14.88
C ILE A 235 25.26 -9.28 15.13
N ASP A 236 24.46 -8.54 14.36
CA ASP A 236 23.00 -8.55 14.48
C ASP A 236 22.43 -9.96 14.20
N LYS A 237 22.92 -10.64 13.16
CA LYS A 237 22.60 -12.05 12.90
C LYS A 237 23.09 -12.97 14.04
N ALA A 238 24.29 -12.72 14.57
CA ALA A 238 24.81 -13.51 15.69
C ALA A 238 23.92 -13.39 16.94
N ILE A 239 23.38 -12.20 17.24
CA ILE A 239 22.44 -11.98 18.34
C ILE A 239 21.19 -12.86 18.16
N GLN A 240 20.63 -12.91 16.94
CA GLN A 240 19.47 -13.77 16.65
C GLN A 240 19.77 -15.27 16.84
N LEU A 241 20.99 -15.71 16.50
CA LEU A 241 21.41 -17.09 16.69
C LEU A 241 21.79 -17.41 18.15
N LEU A 242 22.24 -16.42 18.94
CA LEU A 242 22.59 -16.60 20.34
C LEU A 242 21.40 -16.93 21.23
N ASP A 243 20.20 -16.51 20.83
CA ASP A 243 18.93 -16.86 21.48
C ASP A 243 18.54 -18.34 21.31
N GLN A 244 19.16 -19.05 20.36
CA GLN A 244 18.87 -20.44 20.07
C GLN A 244 19.92 -21.35 20.72
N PRO A 245 19.56 -22.19 21.72
CA PRO A 245 20.53 -23.01 22.45
C PRO A 245 21.19 -24.11 21.61
N ALA A 246 20.66 -24.42 20.43
CA ALA A 246 21.19 -25.43 19.52
C ALA A 246 22.53 -25.06 18.87
N TYR A 247 22.88 -23.78 18.78
CA TYR A 247 24.12 -23.35 18.14
C TYR A 247 25.24 -23.09 19.16
N SER A 248 26.40 -23.72 18.97
CA SER A 248 27.60 -23.38 19.71
C SER A 248 28.16 -22.03 19.27
N LEU A 249 29.03 -21.40 20.07
CA LEU A 249 29.68 -20.15 19.68
C LEU A 249 30.59 -20.32 18.45
N LEU A 250 31.11 -21.52 18.25
CA LEU A 250 31.87 -21.88 17.05
C LEU A 250 30.95 -21.91 15.82
N ASP A 251 29.77 -22.55 15.95
CA ASP A 251 28.78 -22.60 14.87
C ASP A 251 28.31 -21.20 14.49
N ILE A 252 28.02 -20.35 15.49
CA ILE A 252 27.58 -18.97 15.25
C ILE A 252 28.67 -18.18 14.53
N ALA A 253 29.93 -18.31 14.94
CA ALA A 253 31.05 -17.65 14.27
C ALA A 253 31.11 -18.04 12.78
N TYR A 254 30.95 -19.33 12.47
CA TYR A 254 30.96 -19.83 11.09
C TYR A 254 29.73 -19.39 10.29
N LEU A 255 28.52 -19.52 10.85
CA LEU A 255 27.24 -19.17 10.22
C LEU A 255 27.07 -17.66 9.96
N THR A 256 27.85 -16.84 10.66
CA THR A 256 27.90 -15.38 10.48
C THR A 256 29.15 -14.92 9.73
N GLY A 257 29.96 -15.84 9.21
CA GLY A 257 31.08 -15.54 8.31
C GLY A 257 32.32 -14.96 8.98
N PHE A 258 32.55 -15.23 10.27
CA PHE A 258 33.83 -14.97 10.93
C PHE A 258 34.82 -16.10 10.64
N SER A 259 36.11 -15.76 10.58
CA SER A 259 37.21 -16.70 10.37
C SER A 259 37.32 -17.75 11.46
N ASP A 260 37.05 -17.35 12.70
CA ASP A 260 37.20 -18.17 13.89
C ASP A 260 36.42 -17.57 15.08
N GLN A 261 36.20 -18.39 16.10
CA GLN A 261 35.46 -18.01 17.30
C GLN A 261 36.13 -16.87 18.10
N SER A 262 37.47 -16.82 18.11
CA SER A 262 38.21 -15.80 18.86
C SER A 262 38.02 -14.41 18.24
N HIS A 263 38.08 -14.33 16.90
CA HIS A 263 37.80 -13.13 16.14
C HIS A 263 36.34 -12.69 16.32
N PHE A 264 35.38 -13.61 16.20
CA PHE A 264 33.97 -13.34 16.48
C PHE A 264 33.77 -12.75 17.89
N THR A 265 34.32 -13.40 18.91
CA THR A 265 34.17 -12.97 20.32
C THR A 265 34.69 -11.56 20.54
N ARG A 266 35.85 -11.23 19.96
CA ARG A 266 36.46 -9.89 20.06
C ARG A 266 35.60 -8.82 19.38
N VAL A 267 35.08 -9.10 18.17
CA VAL A 267 34.24 -8.16 17.44
C VAL A 267 32.89 -7.99 18.13
N PHE A 268 32.26 -9.08 18.56
CA PHE A 268 31.00 -9.04 19.30
C PHE A 268 31.12 -8.20 20.56
N LYS A 269 32.18 -8.42 21.37
CA LYS A 269 32.41 -7.61 22.56
C LYS A 269 32.63 -6.13 22.25
N LYS A 270 33.28 -5.81 21.14
CA LYS A 270 33.49 -4.42 20.72
C LYS A 270 32.18 -3.73 20.34
N VAL A 271 31.26 -4.44 19.69
CA VAL A 271 29.98 -3.89 19.21
C VAL A 271 28.91 -3.88 20.31
N VAL A 272 28.79 -4.97 21.06
CA VAL A 272 27.71 -5.21 22.04
C VAL A 272 28.13 -4.84 23.47
N GLY A 273 29.43 -4.66 23.73
CA GLY A 273 29.99 -4.31 25.05
C GLY A 273 30.25 -5.50 25.99
N THR A 274 29.68 -6.66 25.71
CA THR A 274 29.84 -7.90 26.50
C THR A 274 30.21 -9.09 25.62
N SER A 275 30.74 -10.18 26.20
CA SER A 275 31.09 -11.38 25.41
C SER A 275 29.82 -12.15 24.97
N PRO A 276 29.87 -12.89 23.85
CA PRO A 276 28.73 -13.71 23.40
C PRO A 276 28.22 -14.68 24.49
N SER A 277 29.13 -15.31 25.24
CA SER A 277 28.77 -16.22 26.33
C SER A 277 28.05 -15.51 27.47
N ALA A 278 28.50 -14.31 27.84
CA ALA A 278 27.87 -13.51 28.89
C ALA A 278 26.51 -12.97 28.44
N TYR A 279 26.41 -12.52 27.18
CA TYR A 279 25.16 -12.10 26.55
C TYR A 279 24.12 -13.22 26.58
N ARG A 280 24.50 -14.44 26.14
CA ARG A 280 23.63 -15.62 26.17
C ARG A 280 23.12 -15.94 27.58
N LYS A 281 24.00 -15.88 28.59
CA LYS A 281 23.62 -16.13 29.99
C LYS A 281 22.64 -15.08 30.53
N GLN A 282 22.81 -13.80 30.16
CA GLN A 282 21.90 -12.73 30.56
C GLN A 282 20.53 -12.88 29.90
N ALA A 283 20.49 -13.19 28.60
CA ALA A 283 19.25 -13.42 27.87
C ALA A 283 18.45 -14.61 28.41
N GLN A 284 19.12 -15.66 28.89
CA GLN A 284 18.48 -16.81 29.52
C GLN A 284 17.91 -16.51 30.91
N LYS A 285 18.59 -15.68 31.72
CA LYS A 285 18.11 -15.26 33.04
C LYS A 285 16.92 -14.31 33.02
N GLY A 286 16.68 -13.60 31.92
CA GLY A 286 15.53 -12.69 31.77
C GLY A 286 14.24 -13.37 31.26
N LYS A 287 14.29 -14.68 30.98
CA LYS A 287 13.14 -15.50 30.53
C LYS A 287 12.64 -16.47 31.61
N GLU A 288 13.26 -16.46 32.80
CA GLU A 288 12.78 -17.09 34.04
C GLU A 288 11.99 -16.07 34.86
#